data_AF-A0A7J2IQB6-F1
#
_entry.id   AF-A0A7J2IQB6-F1
#
_cell.length_a   1.000
_cell.length_b   1.000
_cell.length_c   1.000
_cell.angle_alpha   90.00
_cell.angle_beta   90.00
_cell.angle_gamma   90.00
#
_symmetry.space_group_name_H-M   'P 1'
#
loop_
_entity.id
_entity.type
_entity.pdbx_description
1 polymer ?
#
loop_
_entity_poly.entity_id
_entity_poly.type
_entity_poly.pdbx_seq_one_letter_code
_entity_poly.pdbx_strand_id
1 'polypeptide(L)'
;MLSRDSNSGRFVFKGVALVEQHPAGPLIKGVFPANLLMGKNYLSNIATKLWMIPPTEKLSESTKFTYAVFEEIDTLCTTTLYENGNDSFALCAFFEAAHPNTVWERMEDIKKILQAYSLRLKGDTGDIIRGLLSLYDEFMKLFSNQK
;
A
#
# COMPACT_ATOMS: atom_id res chain seq x y z
N MET A 1 -6.47 11.47 -35.29
CA MET A 1 -6.65 10.06 -34.91
C MET A 1 -5.27 9.55 -34.50
N LEU A 2 -4.90 9.77 -33.24
CA LEU A 2 -3.59 9.36 -32.72
C LEU A 2 -3.79 8.01 -32.06
N SER A 3 -3.06 7.02 -32.57
CA SER A 3 -3.04 5.64 -32.10
C SER A 3 -2.77 5.63 -30.60
N ARG A 4 -3.74 5.13 -29.84
CA ARG A 4 -3.49 4.56 -28.52
C ARG A 4 -2.45 3.46 -28.73
N ASP A 5 -1.20 3.76 -28.39
CA ASP A 5 -0.19 2.73 -28.22
C ASP A 5 -0.73 1.78 -27.16
N SER A 6 -1.22 0.66 -27.67
CA SER A 6 -1.74 -0.48 -26.95
C SER A 6 -0.51 -1.28 -26.54
N ASN A 7 0.34 -0.67 -25.69
CA ASN A 7 1.49 -1.37 -25.14
C ASN A 7 1.01 -2.17 -23.93
N SER A 8 0.70 -3.42 -24.23
CA SER A 8 0.25 -4.50 -23.37
C SER A 8 1.10 -4.65 -22.09
N GLY A 9 0.46 -4.44 -20.93
CA GLY A 9 0.50 -5.42 -19.84
C GLY A 9 1.66 -5.43 -18.86
N ARG A 10 2.31 -4.30 -18.52
CA ARG A 10 3.38 -4.33 -17.50
C ARG A 10 3.31 -3.22 -16.44
N PHE A 11 2.81 -3.64 -15.27
CA PHE A 11 3.02 -3.12 -13.90
C PHE A 11 2.13 -2.01 -13.35
N VAL A 12 0.85 -2.37 -13.15
CA VAL A 12 -0.13 -1.65 -12.32
C VAL A 12 0.33 -1.51 -10.86
N PHE A 13 1.04 -2.49 -10.30
CA PHE A 13 1.51 -2.51 -8.91
C PHE A 13 2.97 -2.05 -8.80
N LYS A 14 3.24 -1.10 -7.90
CA LYS A 14 4.56 -0.52 -7.66
C LYS A 14 5.27 -1.14 -6.46
N GLY A 15 4.52 -1.46 -5.40
CA GLY A 15 5.08 -2.08 -4.20
C GLY A 15 4.25 -1.84 -2.95
N VAL A 16 4.80 -2.22 -1.81
CA VAL A 16 4.17 -2.16 -0.50
C VAL A 16 5.06 -1.47 0.52
N ALA A 17 4.44 -0.85 1.52
CA ALA A 17 5.15 -0.29 2.67
C ALA A 17 4.37 -0.53 3.97
N LEU A 18 5.12 -0.62 5.06
CA LEU A 18 4.57 -0.59 6.41
C LEU A 18 4.96 0.73 7.08
N VAL A 19 3.97 1.47 7.55
CA VAL A 19 4.14 2.75 8.24
C VAL A 19 3.65 2.60 9.68
N GLU A 20 4.49 2.92 10.65
CA GLU A 20 4.08 3.06 12.05
C GLU A 20 3.62 4.50 12.30
N GLN A 21 2.47 4.66 12.93
CA GLN A 21 1.89 5.93 13.34
C GLN A 21 2.33 6.24 14.77
N HIS A 22 3.59 6.65 14.92
CA HIS A 22 4.15 7.00 16.22
C HIS A 22 3.74 8.44 16.64
N PRO A 23 3.54 8.74 17.94
CA PRO A 23 3.15 10.08 18.39
C PRO A 23 4.12 11.20 17.99
N ALA A 24 5.41 10.87 17.83
CA ALA A 24 6.44 11.82 17.36
C ALA A 24 6.45 12.03 15.82
N GLY A 25 5.59 11.33 15.09
CA GLY A 25 5.48 11.37 13.64
C GLY A 25 5.53 9.98 12.99
N PRO A 26 5.09 9.84 11.73
CA PRO A 26 5.03 8.55 11.06
C PRO A 26 6.43 8.03 10.68
N LEU A 27 6.64 6.73 10.89
CA LEU A 27 7.91 6.05 10.62
C LEU A 27 7.71 4.93 9.60
N ILE A 28 8.51 4.93 8.52
CA ILE A 28 8.56 3.80 7.58
C ILE A 28 9.32 2.65 8.25
N LYS A 29 8.63 1.54 8.54
CA LYS A 29 9.24 0.33 9.15
C LYS A 29 9.78 -0.65 8.13
N GLY A 30 9.22 -0.64 6.94
CA GLY A 30 9.67 -1.49 5.85
C GLY A 30 9.03 -1.08 4.54
N VAL A 31 9.75 -1.33 3.46
CA VAL A 31 9.30 -1.05 2.10
C VAL A 31 9.83 -2.10 1.14
N PHE A 32 9.00 -2.50 0.18
CA PHE A 32 9.42 -3.38 -0.89
C PHE A 32 8.71 -3.04 -2.22
N PRO A 33 9.44 -2.94 -3.35
CA PRO A 33 10.89 -3.04 -3.46
C PRO A 33 11.59 -1.83 -2.81
N ALA A 34 12.89 -1.95 -2.48
CA ALA A 34 13.62 -0.89 -1.77
C ALA A 34 13.65 0.45 -2.52
N ASN A 35 13.50 0.40 -3.86
CA ASN A 35 13.44 1.56 -4.73
C ASN A 35 12.01 2.09 -4.96
N LEU A 36 11.02 1.62 -4.20
CA LEU A 36 9.64 2.07 -4.29
C LEU A 36 9.58 3.60 -4.18
N LEU A 37 9.18 4.26 -5.28
CA LEU A 37 8.98 5.72 -5.33
C LEU A 37 10.22 6.52 -4.86
N MET A 38 11.43 6.14 -5.29
CA MET A 38 12.70 6.76 -4.86
C MET A 38 12.96 8.22 -5.34
N GLY A 39 11.94 8.95 -5.81
CA GLY A 39 12.05 10.40 -6.00
C GLY A 39 11.96 11.17 -4.68
N LYS A 40 12.44 12.42 -4.67
CA LYS A 40 12.64 13.34 -3.52
C LYS A 40 11.62 13.17 -2.36
N ASN A 41 11.80 12.16 -1.51
CA ASN A 41 11.02 11.90 -0.28
C ASN A 41 9.55 11.47 -0.48
N TYR A 42 9.17 10.83 -1.58
CA TYR A 42 7.76 10.46 -1.82
C TYR A 42 7.16 9.55 -0.74
N LEU A 43 7.91 8.55 -0.26
CA LEU A 43 7.44 7.66 0.81
C LEU A 43 7.18 8.41 2.13
N SER A 44 8.03 9.38 2.48
CA SER A 44 7.85 10.20 3.67
C SER A 44 6.63 11.13 3.55
N ASN A 45 6.41 11.72 2.37
CA ASN A 45 5.22 12.53 2.10
C ASN A 45 3.95 11.69 2.17
N ILE A 46 3.97 10.47 1.63
CA ILE A 46 2.87 9.52 1.74
C ILE A 46 2.64 9.16 3.21
N ALA A 47 3.68 8.80 3.96
CA ALA A 47 3.57 8.45 5.37
C ALA A 47 2.93 9.58 6.18
N THR A 48 3.34 10.82 5.91
CA THR A 48 2.75 12.02 6.51
C THR A 48 1.29 12.19 6.12
N LYS A 49 0.94 12.05 4.84
CA LYS A 49 -0.46 12.12 4.40
C LYS A 49 -1.31 11.02 5.03
N LEU A 50 -0.82 9.79 5.11
CA LEU A 50 -1.49 8.66 5.75
C LEU A 50 -1.71 8.89 7.25
N TRP A 51 -0.74 9.50 7.94
CA TRP A 51 -0.88 9.90 9.34
C TRP A 51 -1.93 10.98 9.55
N MET A 52 -2.03 11.92 8.60
CA MET A 52 -3.00 13.01 8.63
C MET A 52 -4.40 12.60 8.18
N ILE A 53 -4.55 11.49 7.45
CA ILE A 53 -5.87 10.97 7.10
C ILE A 53 -6.47 10.40 8.40
N PRO A 54 -7.50 11.06 8.98
CA PRO A 54 -8.14 10.50 10.15
C PRO A 54 -8.70 9.13 9.74
N PRO A 55 -8.48 8.06 10.52
CA PRO A 55 -9.08 6.77 10.23
C PRO A 55 -10.59 7.02 10.11
N THR A 56 -11.12 6.96 8.90
CA THR A 56 -12.52 7.31 8.63
C THR A 56 -13.40 6.54 9.61
N GLU A 57 -14.11 7.29 10.45
CA GLU A 57 -15.09 6.89 11.47
C GLU A 57 -14.71 5.78 12.46
N LYS A 58 -14.27 6.15 13.69
CA LYS A 58 -14.16 5.32 14.93
C LYS A 58 -13.59 3.90 14.79
N LEU A 59 -12.48 3.60 15.44
CA LEU A 59 -11.94 2.23 15.58
C LEU A 59 -12.97 1.34 16.30
N SER A 60 -13.99 0.87 15.58
CA SER A 60 -14.95 -0.12 16.04
C SER A 60 -14.52 -1.47 15.49
N GLU A 61 -13.68 -2.16 16.27
CA GLU A 61 -13.41 -3.61 16.24
C GLU A 61 -13.00 -4.25 14.88
N SER A 62 -12.84 -3.47 13.82
CA SER A 62 -12.63 -3.93 12.45
C SER A 62 -11.51 -3.14 11.80
N THR A 63 -10.59 -3.85 11.15
CA THR A 63 -9.49 -3.31 10.37
C THR A 63 -10.02 -2.32 9.33
N LYS A 64 -9.50 -1.09 9.32
CA LYS A 64 -10.04 -0.02 8.47
C LYS A 64 -9.27 0.12 7.18
N PHE A 65 -9.97 0.49 6.11
CA PHE A 65 -9.41 0.71 4.78
C PHE A 65 -9.45 2.18 4.38
N THR A 66 -8.39 2.66 3.73
CA THR A 66 -8.31 4.03 3.20
C THR A 66 -7.79 4.00 1.76
N TYR A 67 -8.20 4.99 0.97
CA TYR A 67 -7.83 5.15 -0.44
C TYR A 67 -7.38 6.58 -0.70
N ALA A 68 -6.25 6.74 -1.38
CA ALA A 68 -5.74 8.05 -1.74
C ALA A 68 -5.04 8.01 -3.10
N VAL A 69 -5.36 8.98 -3.96
CA VAL A 69 -4.59 9.25 -5.18
C VAL A 69 -3.60 10.37 -4.88
N PHE A 70 -2.34 10.14 -5.22
CA PHE A 70 -1.27 11.11 -5.07
C PHE A 70 -0.89 11.65 -6.47
N GLU A 71 -1.57 12.71 -6.88
CA GLU A 71 -1.43 13.29 -8.23
C GLU A 71 -0.01 13.78 -8.55
N GLU A 72 0.72 14.29 -7.56
CA GLU A 72 2.12 14.75 -7.72
C GLU A 72 3.10 13.63 -8.11
N ILE A 73 2.69 12.36 -7.96
CA ILE A 73 3.53 11.17 -8.17
C ILE A 73 2.83 10.09 -8.98
N ASP A 74 1.71 10.44 -9.63
CA ASP A 74 0.90 9.53 -10.46
C ASP A 74 0.69 8.15 -9.81
N THR A 75 0.41 8.13 -8.50
CA THR A 75 0.32 6.89 -7.71
C THR A 75 -1.01 6.81 -6.95
N LEU A 76 -1.72 5.69 -7.09
CA LEU A 76 -2.87 5.33 -6.25
C LEU A 76 -2.38 4.47 -5.08
N CYS A 77 -2.88 4.75 -3.88
CA CYS A 77 -2.59 3.98 -2.68
C CYS A 77 -3.87 3.44 -2.06
N THR A 78 -3.79 2.19 -1.62
CA THR A 78 -4.74 1.55 -0.72
C THR A 78 -4.02 1.12 0.54
N THR A 79 -4.69 1.26 1.67
CA THR A 79 -4.10 1.07 2.99
C THR A 79 -5.08 0.35 3.89
N THR A 80 -4.53 -0.50 4.75
CA THR A 80 -5.25 -1.07 5.88
C THR A 80 -4.57 -0.67 7.20
N LEU A 81 -5.38 -0.24 8.18
CA LEU A 81 -4.91 0.18 9.50
C LEU A 81 -5.16 -0.92 10.53
N TYR A 82 -4.15 -1.20 11.34
CA TYR A 82 -4.22 -2.19 12.41
C TYR A 82 -3.40 -1.77 13.63
N GLU A 83 -3.70 -2.35 14.78
CA GLU A 83 -2.95 -2.13 16.01
C GLU A 83 -2.05 -3.33 16.30
N ASN A 84 -0.85 -3.07 16.79
CA ASN A 84 0.07 -4.09 17.28
C ASN A 84 0.67 -3.62 18.61
N GLY A 85 0.15 -4.13 19.72
CA GLY A 85 0.47 -3.61 21.04
C GLY A 85 -0.10 -2.19 21.22
N ASN A 86 0.78 -1.25 21.55
CA ASN A 86 0.40 0.16 21.73
C ASN A 86 0.63 1.02 20.47
N ASP A 87 1.16 0.44 19.40
CA ASP A 87 1.52 1.13 18.18
C ASP A 87 0.45 0.88 17.10
N SER A 88 0.12 1.92 16.35
CA SER A 88 -0.80 1.83 15.21
C SER A 88 -0.01 1.76 13.90
N PHE A 89 -0.38 0.85 13.02
CA PHE A 89 0.33 0.61 11.76
C PHE A 89 -0.60 0.76 10.56
N ALA A 90 -0.03 1.24 9.46
CA ALA A 90 -0.65 1.28 8.14
C ALA A 90 0.14 0.38 7.18
N LEU A 91 -0.50 -0.68 6.71
CA LEU A 91 0.01 -1.51 5.63
C LEU A 91 -0.53 -1.00 4.31
N CYS A 92 0.36 -0.61 3.41
CA CYS A 92 0.03 0.13 2.20
C CYS A 92 0.45 -0.65 0.95
N ALA A 93 -0.39 -0.62 -0.08
CA ALA A 93 -0.06 -1.07 -1.43
C ALA A 93 -0.19 0.11 -2.41
N PHE A 94 0.77 0.20 -3.33
CA PHE A 94 0.95 1.31 -4.26
C PHE A 94 0.79 0.86 -5.71
N PHE A 95 0.09 1.67 -6.49
CA PHE A 95 -0.26 1.40 -7.87
C PHE A 95 -0.02 2.60 -8.77
N GLU A 96 0.20 2.36 -10.05
CA GLU A 96 0.25 3.42 -11.06
C GLU A 96 -1.14 4.03 -11.29
N ALA A 97 -1.26 5.35 -11.15
CA ALA A 97 -2.54 6.02 -11.26
C ALA A 97 -3.05 6.14 -12.71
N ALA A 98 -2.20 5.91 -13.72
CA ALA A 98 -2.63 5.71 -15.12
C ALA A 98 -3.51 4.45 -15.32
N HIS A 99 -3.58 3.54 -14.33
CA HIS A 99 -4.38 2.31 -14.37
C HIS A 99 -5.41 2.20 -13.22
N PRO A 100 -6.14 3.27 -12.86
CA PRO A 100 -6.96 3.27 -11.66
C PRO A 100 -8.14 2.30 -11.81
N ASN A 101 -8.71 2.18 -13.02
CA ASN A 101 -9.82 1.28 -13.31
C ASN A 101 -9.48 -0.19 -13.02
N THR A 102 -8.27 -0.64 -13.39
CA THR A 102 -7.82 -2.02 -13.10
C THR A 102 -7.65 -2.27 -11.60
N VAL A 103 -7.22 -1.25 -10.84
CA VAL A 103 -7.14 -1.34 -9.37
C VAL A 103 -8.54 -1.38 -8.76
N TRP A 104 -9.47 -0.56 -9.26
CA TRP A 104 -10.86 -0.54 -8.81
C TRP A 104 -11.57 -1.88 -9.05
N GLU A 105 -11.35 -2.52 -10.20
CA GLU A 105 -11.92 -3.84 -10.51
C GLU A 105 -11.43 -4.94 -9.56
N ARG A 106 -10.22 -4.81 -9.01
CA ARG A 106 -9.60 -5.77 -8.08
C ARG A 106 -9.71 -5.36 -6.61
N MET A 107 -10.47 -4.31 -6.32
CA MET A 107 -10.42 -3.66 -5.01
C MET A 107 -10.75 -4.59 -3.85
N GLU A 108 -11.73 -5.47 -4.02
CA GLU A 108 -12.11 -6.44 -3.00
C GLU A 108 -11.02 -7.49 -2.73
N ASP A 109 -10.31 -7.95 -3.77
CA ASP A 109 -9.18 -8.87 -3.63
C ASP A 109 -8.02 -8.18 -2.90
N ILE A 110 -7.75 -6.92 -3.26
CA ILE A 110 -6.71 -6.10 -2.63
C ILE A 110 -6.99 -5.92 -1.14
N LYS A 111 -8.23 -5.58 -0.77
CA LYS A 111 -8.64 -5.45 0.64
C LYS A 111 -8.40 -6.74 1.40
N LYS A 112 -8.84 -7.88 0.87
CA LYS A 112 -8.68 -9.19 1.53
C LYS A 112 -7.22 -9.53 1.76
N ILE A 113 -6.35 -9.31 0.77
CA ILE A 113 -4.91 -9.55 0.88
C ILE A 113 -4.31 -8.65 1.97
N LEU A 114 -4.56 -7.34 1.90
CA LEU A 114 -4.07 -6.40 2.92
C LEU A 114 -4.54 -6.78 4.33
N GLN A 115 -5.82 -7.12 4.51
CA GLN A 115 -6.36 -7.53 5.81
C GLN A 115 -5.70 -8.82 6.33
N ALA A 116 -5.51 -9.81 5.46
CA ALA A 116 -4.86 -11.05 5.86
C ALA A 116 -3.42 -10.80 6.33
N TYR A 117 -2.69 -9.90 5.66
CA TYR A 117 -1.32 -9.56 6.03
C TYR A 117 -1.22 -8.64 7.24
N SER A 118 -2.14 -7.70 7.43
CA SER A 118 -2.14 -6.87 8.64
C SER A 118 -2.33 -7.72 9.91
N LEU A 119 -3.12 -8.79 9.83
CA LEU A 119 -3.28 -9.73 10.94
C LEU A 119 -2.03 -10.61 11.17
N ARG A 120 -1.21 -10.84 10.13
CA ARG A 120 -0.01 -11.70 10.16
C ARG A 120 1.28 -10.95 10.48
N LEU A 121 1.36 -9.67 10.13
CA LEU A 121 2.53 -8.81 10.34
C LEU A 121 2.62 -8.39 11.81
N LYS A 122 3.16 -9.31 12.62
CA LYS A 122 3.49 -9.11 14.03
C LYS A 122 4.91 -9.64 14.25
N GLY A 123 5.84 -8.80 14.69
CA GLY A 123 7.22 -9.23 14.91
C GLY A 123 8.25 -8.11 14.83
N ASP A 124 9.52 -8.51 14.84
CA ASP A 124 10.66 -7.61 14.71
C ASP A 124 10.88 -7.13 13.26
N THR A 125 11.90 -6.30 13.03
CA THR A 125 12.22 -5.76 11.71
C THR A 125 12.46 -6.84 10.65
N GLY A 126 13.01 -8.01 11.03
CA GLY A 126 13.27 -9.11 10.11
C GLY A 126 11.99 -9.78 9.63
N ASP A 127 11.04 -9.98 10.55
CA ASP A 127 9.72 -10.53 10.24
C ASP A 127 8.89 -9.59 9.36
N ILE A 128 8.99 -8.27 9.61
CA ILE A 128 8.32 -7.24 8.80
C ILE A 128 8.78 -7.31 7.34
N ILE A 129 10.09 -7.39 7.09
CA ILE A 129 10.63 -7.43 5.71
C ILE A 129 10.17 -8.70 4.98
N ARG A 130 10.20 -9.87 5.64
CA ARG A 130 9.75 -11.14 5.05
C ARG A 130 8.26 -11.13 4.74
N GLY A 131 7.45 -10.56 5.63
CA GLY A 131 6.02 -10.40 5.40
C GLY A 131 5.70 -9.44 4.27
N LEU A 132 6.44 -8.31 4.17
CA LEU A 132 6.30 -7.38 3.04
C LEU A 132 6.70 -8.01 1.70
N LEU A 133 7.75 -8.83 1.66
CA LEU A 133 8.13 -9.57 0.45
C LEU A 133 7.01 -10.55 0.04
N SER A 134 6.46 -11.29 0.99
CA SER A 134 5.37 -12.24 0.71
C SER A 134 4.10 -11.53 0.23
N LEU A 135 3.78 -10.38 0.81
CA LEU A 135 2.68 -9.51 0.39
C LEU A 135 2.90 -8.98 -1.02
N TYR A 136 4.12 -8.52 -1.31
CA TYR A 136 4.51 -8.07 -2.64
C TYR A 136 4.28 -9.18 -3.68
N ASP A 137 4.73 -10.40 -3.38
CA ASP A 137 4.55 -11.55 -4.28
C ASP A 137 3.06 -11.88 -4.52
N GLU A 138 2.21 -11.76 -3.50
CA GLU A 138 0.76 -11.95 -3.66
C GLU A 138 0.13 -10.89 -4.57
N PHE A 139 0.49 -9.63 -4.40
CA PHE A 139 0.03 -8.57 -5.29
C PHE A 139 0.58 -8.75 -6.70
N MET A 140 1.86 -9.09 -6.84
CA MET A 140 2.43 -9.40 -8.16
C MET A 140 1.65 -10.52 -8.85
N LYS A 141 1.25 -11.58 -8.15
CA LYS A 141 0.40 -12.65 -8.70
C LYS A 141 -0.99 -12.14 -9.10
N LEU A 142 -1.62 -11.33 -8.25
CA LEU A 142 -2.94 -10.75 -8.53
C LEU A 142 -2.94 -9.93 -9.83
N PHE A 143 -1.86 -9.19 -10.08
CA PHE A 143 -1.73 -8.30 -11.25
C PHE A 143 -0.95 -8.93 -12.43
N SER A 144 -0.26 -10.06 -12.24
CA SER A 144 0.42 -10.80 -13.32
C SER A 144 -0.49 -11.77 -14.07
N ASN A 145 -1.64 -12.14 -13.50
CA ASN A 145 -2.61 -13.05 -14.12
C ASN A 145 -3.42 -12.41 -15.28
N GLN A 146 -2.91 -11.33 -15.89
CA GLN A 146 -3.47 -10.76 -17.11
C GLN A 146 -3.01 -11.61 -18.31
N LYS A 147 -3.83 -12.60 -18.68
CA LYS A 147 -3.84 -13.20 -20.02
C LYS A 147 -4.91 -12.52 -20.87
#